data_AF-A0A4R2DCR6-F1
#
_entry.id   AF-A0A4R2DCR6-F1
#
_cell.length_a   1.000
_cell.length_b   1.000
_cell.length_c   1.000
_cell.angle_alpha   90.00
_cell.angle_beta   90.00
_cell.angle_gamma   90.00
#
_symmetry.space_group_name_H-M   'P 1'
#
loop_
_entity.id
_entity.type
_entity.pdbx_description
1 polymer ?
#
loop_
_entity_poly.entity_id
_entity_poly.type
_entity_poly.pdbx_seq_one_letter_code
_entity_poly.pdbx_strand_id
1 'polypeptide(L)'
;MGSVEGLLRGRPTSWEADLIHQLITGAAAEEDLPARRTEPVRVPLDIDEEWDRFGLADLAQEAFDEINGRMLEVDDESPESGALADEHLAVDELEASDRAAYISAFTASARRIAQEHGITASTEVITSSYLDSQPAHEPDELEERIRYAAVVRTPHPITDSNATELMEQGVRRTELAAALRATGHDYRARVARVSS
;
A
#
# COMPACT_ATOMS: atom_id res chain seq x y z
N MET A 1 23.47 6.75 41.56
CA MET A 1 22.78 8.05 41.41
C MET A 1 23.67 8.98 40.59
N GLY A 2 23.83 8.67 39.29
CA GLY A 2 24.73 9.40 38.39
C GLY A 2 23.89 10.26 37.44
N SER A 3 23.63 11.51 37.83
CA SER A 3 23.11 12.50 36.89
C SER A 3 24.28 13.20 36.20
N VAL A 4 24.05 13.72 34.99
CA VAL A 4 25.02 14.50 34.19
C VAL A 4 25.55 15.71 34.97
N GLU A 5 24.74 16.30 35.86
CA GLU A 5 25.18 17.34 36.80
C GLU A 5 26.24 16.86 37.79
N GLY A 6 26.31 15.55 38.07
CA GLY A 6 27.38 14.93 38.84
C GLY A 6 28.69 14.79 38.05
N LEU A 7 28.63 14.59 36.74
CA LEU A 7 29.79 14.50 35.84
C LEU A 7 30.37 15.88 35.48
N LEU A 8 29.52 16.91 35.37
CA LEU A 8 29.93 18.27 34.98
C LEU A 8 30.36 19.17 36.15
N ARG A 9 30.16 18.73 37.41
CA ARG A 9 30.40 19.53 38.62
C ARG A 9 31.86 19.97 38.83
N GLY A 10 32.81 19.37 38.11
CA GLY A 10 34.24 19.65 38.27
C GLY A 10 34.86 20.61 37.25
N ARG A 11 34.29 20.73 36.03
CA ARG A 11 34.90 21.51 34.92
C ARG A 11 33.83 22.02 33.92
N PRO A 12 32.99 22.97 34.32
CA PRO A 12 31.90 23.48 33.47
C PRO A 12 32.35 24.26 32.22
N THR A 13 33.66 24.47 32.04
CA THR A 13 34.26 25.15 30.87
C THR A 13 35.27 24.25 30.14
N SER A 14 35.27 22.93 30.39
CA SER A 14 36.12 22.05 29.60
C SER A 14 35.53 21.85 28.22
N TRP A 15 36.42 21.68 27.23
CA TRP A 15 36.04 21.34 25.87
C TRP A 15 35.18 20.06 25.81
N GLU A 16 35.34 19.10 26.74
CA GLU A 16 34.50 17.91 26.86
C GLU A 16 33.08 18.22 27.34
N ALA A 17 32.92 19.17 28.28
CA ALA A 17 31.62 19.63 28.74
C ALA A 17 30.87 20.36 27.62
N ASP A 18 31.58 21.19 26.86
CA ASP A 18 31.04 21.86 25.68
C ASP A 18 30.66 20.87 24.57
N LEU A 19 31.46 19.82 24.34
CA LEU A 19 31.15 18.78 23.35
C LEU A 19 29.94 17.93 23.75
N ILE A 20 29.83 17.54 25.02
CA ILE A 20 28.65 16.82 25.52
C ILE A 20 27.42 17.72 25.45
N HIS A 21 27.54 19.00 25.82
CA HIS A 21 26.47 19.98 25.68
C HIS A 21 26.07 20.15 24.22
N GLN A 22 27.03 20.25 23.29
CA GLN A 22 26.78 20.38 21.85
C GLN A 22 26.23 19.10 21.22
N LEU A 23 26.55 17.91 21.75
CA LEU A 23 25.93 16.65 21.34
C LEU A 23 24.47 16.55 21.80
N ILE A 24 24.17 17.05 23.00
CA ILE A 24 22.82 17.02 23.60
C ILE A 24 21.93 18.14 23.03
N THR A 25 22.48 19.34 22.85
CA THR A 25 21.75 20.54 22.36
C THR A 25 21.87 20.77 20.85
N GLY A 26 22.84 20.14 20.19
CA GLY A 26 22.96 20.12 18.73
C GLY A 26 22.11 19.03 18.06
N ALA A 27 21.36 18.26 18.85
CA ALA A 27 20.26 17.47 18.35
C ALA A 27 19.30 18.41 17.61
N ALA A 28 19.01 18.08 16.36
CA ALA A 28 18.03 18.83 15.58
C ALA A 28 16.69 18.85 16.34
N ALA A 29 15.86 19.86 16.11
CA ALA A 29 14.49 19.80 16.61
C ALA A 29 13.83 18.50 16.12
N GLU A 30 12.92 17.89 16.90
CA GLU A 30 12.29 16.61 16.52
C GLU A 30 11.66 16.66 15.12
N GLU A 31 11.15 17.83 14.72
CA GLU A 31 10.63 18.16 13.40
C GLU A 31 11.66 18.13 12.26
N ASP A 32 12.95 18.32 12.56
CA ASP A 32 14.06 18.25 11.60
C ASP A 32 14.67 16.84 11.48
N LEU A 33 14.37 15.94 12.43
CA LEU A 33 14.92 14.58 12.44
C LEU A 33 14.57 13.77 11.18
N PRO A 34 13.34 13.81 10.62
CA PRO A 34 12.99 13.11 9.38
C PRO A 34 13.88 13.51 8.20
N ALA A 35 14.24 14.79 8.08
CA ALA A 35 15.07 15.31 7.01
C ALA A 35 16.55 14.86 7.11
N ARG A 36 16.98 14.43 8.30
CA ARG A 36 18.34 13.89 8.55
C ARG A 36 18.40 12.37 8.52
N ARG A 37 17.30 11.69 8.22
CA ARG A 37 17.24 10.23 8.11
C ARG A 37 18.17 9.76 6.98
N THR A 38 18.99 8.76 7.28
CA THR A 38 19.88 8.10 6.31
C THR A 38 19.41 6.70 5.92
N GLU A 39 18.65 6.04 6.79
CA GLU A 39 18.05 4.75 6.51
C GLU A 39 16.83 4.91 5.59
N PRO A 40 16.56 3.96 4.69
CA PRO A 40 15.36 3.99 3.87
C PRO A 40 14.09 4.11 4.73
N VAL A 41 13.13 4.88 4.26
CA VAL A 41 11.76 4.88 4.81
C VAL A 41 11.06 3.65 4.26
N ARG A 42 10.67 2.73 5.15
CA ARG A 42 10.03 1.47 4.79
C ARG A 42 8.54 1.57 5.03
N VAL A 43 7.77 1.65 3.96
CA VAL A 43 6.31 1.82 4.03
C VAL A 43 5.65 0.46 3.78
N PRO A 44 5.01 -0.16 4.79
CA PRO A 44 4.34 -1.43 4.59
C PRO A 44 3.04 -1.24 3.79
N LEU A 45 2.80 -2.16 2.87
CA LEU A 45 1.57 -2.27 2.10
C LEU A 45 1.08 -3.72 2.17
N ASP A 46 -0.01 -3.93 2.90
CA ASP A 46 -0.76 -5.19 2.81
C ASP A 46 -1.71 -5.09 1.61
N ILE A 47 -1.35 -5.75 0.51
CA ILE A 47 -2.14 -5.66 -0.72
C ILE A 47 -3.46 -6.41 -0.60
N ASP A 48 -3.48 -7.49 0.17
CA ASP A 48 -4.66 -8.31 0.33
C ASP A 48 -5.69 -7.61 1.22
N GLU A 49 -5.25 -6.98 2.32
CA GLU A 49 -6.11 -6.15 3.17
C GLU A 49 -6.74 -5.01 2.37
N GLU A 50 -5.99 -4.39 1.46
CA GLU A 50 -6.51 -3.33 0.59
C GLU A 50 -7.54 -3.87 -0.41
N TRP A 51 -7.30 -5.04 -1.00
CA TRP A 51 -8.27 -5.72 -1.88
C TRP A 51 -9.56 -6.06 -1.15
N ASP A 52 -9.46 -6.62 0.06
CA ASP A 52 -10.60 -6.95 0.92
C ASP A 52 -11.37 -5.69 1.31
N ARG A 53 -10.67 -4.62 1.67
CA ARG A 53 -11.27 -3.33 2.02
C ARG A 53 -12.07 -2.71 0.89
N PHE A 54 -11.67 -2.94 -0.36
CA PHE A 54 -12.41 -2.52 -1.55
C PHE A 54 -13.50 -3.53 -1.98
N GLY A 55 -13.51 -4.73 -1.40
CA GLY A 55 -14.37 -5.86 -1.79
C GLY A 55 -13.97 -6.50 -3.11
N LEU A 56 -12.74 -6.27 -3.58
CA LEU A 56 -12.27 -6.77 -4.88
C LEU A 56 -11.86 -8.24 -4.85
N ALA A 57 -11.42 -8.73 -3.68
CA ALA A 57 -11.15 -10.15 -3.49
C ALA A 57 -12.42 -10.97 -3.76
N ASP A 58 -13.54 -10.57 -3.15
CA ASP A 58 -14.85 -11.18 -3.39
C ASP A 58 -15.28 -11.03 -4.86
N LEU A 59 -15.05 -9.85 -5.47
CA LEU A 59 -15.41 -9.59 -6.86
C LEU A 59 -14.65 -10.48 -7.86
N ALA A 60 -13.37 -10.76 -7.59
CA ALA A 60 -12.57 -11.70 -8.38
C ALA A 60 -13.00 -13.15 -8.13
N GLN A 61 -13.22 -13.52 -6.87
CA GLN A 61 -13.68 -14.86 -6.51
C GLN A 61 -15.04 -15.21 -7.16
N GLU A 62 -15.98 -14.27 -7.17
CA GLU A 62 -17.27 -14.45 -7.86
C GLU A 62 -17.09 -14.74 -9.36
N ALA A 63 -16.15 -14.05 -10.02
CA ALA A 63 -15.84 -14.28 -11.43
C ALA A 63 -15.31 -15.71 -11.65
N PHE A 64 -14.37 -16.15 -10.81
CA PHE A 64 -13.85 -17.52 -10.87
C PHE A 64 -14.93 -18.55 -10.57
N ASP A 65 -15.75 -18.35 -9.55
CA ASP A 65 -16.84 -19.27 -9.18
C ASP A 65 -17.86 -19.42 -10.32
N GLU A 66 -18.20 -18.34 -11.02
CA GLU A 66 -19.11 -18.39 -12.15
C GLU A 66 -18.50 -19.14 -13.35
N ILE A 67 -17.23 -18.89 -13.67
CA ILE A 67 -16.52 -19.59 -14.75
C ILE A 67 -16.40 -21.08 -14.42
N ASN A 68 -15.96 -21.41 -13.21
CA ASN A 68 -15.83 -22.79 -12.74
C ASN A 68 -17.19 -23.51 -12.72
N GLY A 69 -18.25 -22.82 -12.31
CA GLY A 69 -19.62 -23.34 -12.35
C GLY A 69 -20.04 -23.73 -13.77
N ARG A 70 -19.74 -22.89 -14.76
CA ARG A 70 -20.02 -23.18 -16.19
C ARG A 70 -19.14 -24.31 -16.72
N MET A 71 -17.87 -24.38 -16.31
CA MET A 71 -16.98 -25.47 -16.71
C MET A 71 -17.50 -26.84 -16.27
N LEU A 72 -18.18 -26.93 -15.12
CA LEU A 72 -18.79 -28.18 -14.64
C LEU A 72 -20.00 -28.64 -15.48
N GLU A 73 -20.60 -27.76 -16.27
CA GLU A 73 -21.79 -28.06 -17.07
C GLU A 73 -21.45 -28.49 -18.51
N VAL A 74 -20.20 -28.31 -18.94
CA VAL A 74 -19.74 -28.59 -20.31
C VAL A 74 -18.81 -29.81 -20.34
N ASP A 75 -18.66 -30.39 -21.53
CA ASP A 75 -17.70 -31.47 -21.74
C ASP A 75 -16.27 -30.92 -21.78
N ASP A 76 -15.35 -31.57 -21.05
CA ASP A 76 -13.95 -31.11 -20.91
C ASP A 76 -13.22 -30.98 -22.25
N GLU A 77 -13.57 -31.80 -23.26
CA GLU A 77 -12.96 -31.76 -24.59
C GLU A 77 -13.65 -30.78 -25.55
N SER A 78 -14.70 -30.08 -25.08
CA SER A 78 -15.44 -29.13 -25.90
C SER A 78 -14.65 -27.83 -26.14
N PRO A 79 -14.85 -27.17 -27.30
CA PRO A 79 -14.34 -25.82 -27.52
C PRO A 79 -14.82 -24.80 -26.48
N GLU A 80 -16.00 -25.03 -25.87
CA GLU A 80 -16.54 -24.17 -24.82
C GLU A 80 -15.73 -24.27 -23.53
N SER A 81 -15.31 -25.48 -23.14
CA SER A 81 -14.38 -25.68 -22.00
C SER A 81 -13.08 -24.91 -22.21
N GLY A 82 -12.50 -24.99 -23.42
CA GLY A 82 -11.30 -24.21 -23.78
C GLY A 82 -11.52 -22.70 -23.66
N ALA A 83 -12.65 -22.18 -24.16
CA ALA A 83 -12.97 -20.76 -24.06
C ALA A 83 -13.17 -20.29 -22.60
N LEU A 84 -13.75 -21.13 -21.74
CA LEU A 84 -13.90 -20.83 -20.31
C LEU A 84 -12.55 -20.86 -19.57
N ALA A 85 -11.65 -21.77 -19.93
CA ALA A 85 -10.30 -21.79 -19.39
C ALA A 85 -9.50 -20.53 -19.79
N ASP A 86 -9.62 -20.09 -21.04
CA ASP A 86 -9.02 -18.83 -21.51
C ASP A 86 -9.62 -17.62 -20.78
N GLU A 87 -10.94 -17.60 -20.56
CA GLU A 87 -11.59 -16.56 -19.76
C GLU A 87 -11.09 -16.55 -18.30
N HIS A 88 -10.93 -17.72 -17.68
CA HIS A 88 -10.40 -17.85 -16.32
C HIS A 88 -8.99 -17.28 -16.21
N LEU A 89 -8.10 -17.61 -17.16
CA LEU A 89 -6.75 -17.07 -17.20
C LEU A 89 -6.75 -15.56 -17.40
N ALA A 90 -7.61 -15.04 -18.29
CA ALA A 90 -7.71 -13.61 -18.52
C ALA A 90 -8.20 -12.84 -17.28
N VAL A 91 -9.07 -13.42 -16.46
CA VAL A 91 -9.49 -12.83 -15.17
C VAL A 91 -8.33 -12.79 -14.18
N ASP A 92 -7.59 -13.89 -14.04
CA ASP A 92 -6.41 -13.98 -13.15
C ASP A 92 -5.32 -12.97 -13.54
N GLU A 93 -5.00 -12.89 -14.84
CA GLU A 93 -4.02 -11.93 -15.36
C GLU A 93 -4.47 -10.47 -15.15
N LEU A 94 -5.77 -10.19 -15.31
CA LEU A 94 -6.31 -8.85 -15.10
C LEU A 94 -6.26 -8.44 -13.62
N GLU A 95 -6.63 -9.33 -12.69
CA GLU A 95 -6.52 -9.08 -11.26
C GLU A 95 -5.06 -8.83 -10.86
N ALA A 96 -4.13 -9.68 -11.32
CA ALA A 96 -2.71 -9.52 -11.06
C ALA A 96 -2.17 -8.17 -11.60
N SER A 97 -2.62 -7.77 -12.79
CA SER A 97 -2.28 -6.48 -13.39
C SER A 97 -2.80 -5.31 -12.54
N ASP A 98 -4.04 -5.37 -12.06
CA ASP A 98 -4.62 -4.32 -11.21
C ASP A 98 -3.88 -4.22 -9.87
N ARG A 99 -3.53 -5.35 -9.25
CA ARG A 99 -2.70 -5.40 -8.02
C ARG A 99 -1.35 -4.72 -8.25
N ALA A 100 -0.66 -5.07 -9.33
CA ALA A 100 0.62 -4.47 -9.69
C ALA A 100 0.49 -2.95 -9.94
N ALA A 101 -0.59 -2.52 -10.61
CA ALA A 101 -0.85 -1.11 -10.87
C ALA A 101 -1.06 -0.33 -9.56
N TYR A 102 -1.84 -0.88 -8.61
CA TYR A 102 -2.04 -0.26 -7.31
C TYR A 102 -0.75 -0.18 -6.50
N ILE A 103 0.06 -1.24 -6.43
CA ILE A 103 1.36 -1.23 -5.75
C ILE A 103 2.28 -0.14 -6.32
N SER A 104 2.31 0.01 -7.65
CA SER A 104 3.07 1.05 -8.33
C SER A 104 2.59 2.46 -7.97
N ALA A 105 1.27 2.68 -8.02
CA ALA A 105 0.64 3.96 -7.67
C ALA A 105 0.84 4.31 -6.19
N PHE A 106 0.75 3.32 -5.31
CA PHE A 106 1.01 3.46 -3.88
C PHE A 106 2.47 3.84 -3.62
N THR A 107 3.40 3.17 -4.29
CA THR A 107 4.83 3.48 -4.21
C THR A 107 5.13 4.92 -4.65
N ALA A 108 4.50 5.38 -5.73
CA ALA A 108 4.64 6.76 -6.18
C ALA A 108 4.06 7.75 -5.16
N SER A 109 2.89 7.45 -4.59
CA SER A 109 2.25 8.28 -3.56
C SER A 109 3.08 8.36 -2.29
N ALA A 110 3.59 7.24 -1.78
CA ALA A 110 4.44 7.19 -0.61
C ALA A 110 5.72 8.02 -0.79
N ARG A 111 6.40 7.88 -1.95
CA ARG A 111 7.58 8.69 -2.28
C ARG A 111 7.27 10.18 -2.30
N ARG A 112 6.16 10.57 -2.91
CA ARG A 112 5.74 11.98 -2.97
C ARG A 112 5.45 12.54 -1.58
N ILE A 113 4.76 11.78 -0.74
CA ILE A 113 4.47 12.19 0.65
C ILE A 113 5.76 12.30 1.46
N ALA A 114 6.70 11.37 1.31
CA ALA A 114 8.00 11.44 1.96
C ALA A 114 8.77 12.73 1.57
N GLN A 115 8.75 13.09 0.28
CA GLN A 115 9.35 14.33 -0.22
C GLN A 115 8.65 15.59 0.33
N GLU A 116 7.32 15.58 0.44
CA GLU A 116 6.55 16.69 1.06
C GLU A 116 6.94 16.91 2.53
N HIS A 117 7.40 15.86 3.22
CA HIS A 117 7.96 15.93 4.58
C HIS A 117 9.47 16.24 4.64
N GLY A 118 10.10 16.58 3.51
CA GLY A 118 11.52 16.92 3.45
C GLY A 118 12.46 15.72 3.60
N ILE A 119 11.96 14.49 3.45
CA ILE A 119 12.77 13.28 3.57
C ILE A 119 13.58 13.10 2.29
N THR A 120 14.90 13.01 2.44
CA THR A 120 15.83 12.78 1.33
C THR A 120 16.28 11.32 1.18
N ALA A 121 16.06 10.49 2.20
CA ALA A 121 16.34 9.06 2.14
C ALA A 121 15.46 8.35 1.10
N SER A 122 15.89 7.18 0.62
CA SER A 122 15.06 6.36 -0.27
C SER A 122 13.77 5.92 0.43
N THR A 123 12.67 5.85 -0.32
CA THR A 123 11.42 5.26 0.14
C THR A 123 11.23 3.90 -0.52
N GLU A 124 11.09 2.87 0.30
CA GLU A 124 10.91 1.48 -0.08
C GLU A 124 9.51 1.03 0.37
N VAL A 125 8.71 0.49 -0.55
CA VAL A 125 7.45 -0.14 -0.20
C VAL A 125 7.71 -1.61 0.06
N ILE A 126 7.30 -2.09 1.23
CA ILE A 126 7.39 -3.50 1.60
C ILE A 126 5.99 -4.07 1.45
N THR A 127 5.77 -4.83 0.38
CA THR A 127 4.51 -5.53 0.17
C THR A 127 4.47 -6.77 1.07
N SER A 128 3.42 -6.90 1.87
CA SER A 128 3.09 -8.15 2.56
C SER A 128 1.82 -8.74 1.95
N SER A 129 1.73 -10.07 1.98
CA SER A 129 0.50 -10.82 1.70
C SER A 129 0.06 -11.57 2.95
N TYR A 130 -1.17 -12.07 3.00
CA TYR A 130 -1.66 -12.93 4.09
C TYR A 130 -0.76 -14.14 4.38
N LEU A 131 0.05 -14.56 3.40
CA LEU A 131 0.98 -15.69 3.52
C LEU A 131 2.33 -15.31 4.17
N ASP A 132 2.66 -14.02 4.28
CA ASP A 132 3.87 -13.57 4.95
C ASP A 132 3.67 -13.53 6.47
N SER A 133 4.21 -14.53 7.17
CA SER A 133 3.93 -14.78 8.59
C SER A 133 4.65 -13.85 9.58
N GLN A 134 5.31 -12.79 9.11
CA GLN A 134 6.05 -11.82 9.93
C GLN A 134 6.07 -10.46 9.20
N PRO A 135 5.70 -9.34 9.84
CA PRO A 135 6.12 -8.04 9.31
C PRO A 135 7.66 -8.04 9.34
N ALA A 136 8.30 -7.83 8.19
CA ALA A 136 9.77 -7.80 8.09
C ALA A 136 10.41 -6.67 8.93
N HIS A 137 9.58 -5.75 9.45
CA HIS A 137 9.94 -4.55 10.20
C HIS A 137 8.69 -4.01 10.91
N GLU A 138 8.83 -3.50 12.14
CA GLU A 138 7.75 -2.76 12.82
C GLU A 138 7.86 -1.29 12.39
N PRO A 139 6.86 -0.74 11.67
CA PRO A 139 6.96 0.61 11.14
C PRO A 139 7.03 1.64 12.27
N ASP A 140 7.91 2.62 12.12
CA ASP A 140 7.94 3.76 13.03
C ASP A 140 6.77 4.75 12.75
N GLU A 141 6.58 5.75 13.63
CA GLU A 141 5.48 6.72 13.50
C GLU A 141 5.50 7.48 12.17
N LEU A 142 6.68 7.74 11.60
CA LEU A 142 6.82 8.44 10.33
C LEU A 142 6.38 7.53 9.17
N GLU A 143 6.83 6.27 9.17
CA GLU A 143 6.46 5.25 8.21
C GLU A 143 4.96 4.98 8.25
N GLU A 144 4.35 4.90 9.44
CA GLU A 144 2.90 4.77 9.60
C GLU A 144 2.16 5.98 9.05
N ARG A 145 2.61 7.19 9.36
CA ARG A 145 1.99 8.43 8.86
C ARG A 145 2.03 8.50 7.34
N ILE A 146 3.16 8.13 6.73
CA ILE A 146 3.30 8.07 5.27
C ILE A 146 2.37 6.99 4.70
N ARG A 147 2.30 5.80 5.32
CA ARG A 147 1.36 4.74 4.92
C ARG A 147 -0.08 5.24 4.92
N TYR A 148 -0.57 5.78 6.03
CA TYR A 148 -1.96 6.23 6.14
C TYR A 148 -2.28 7.33 5.11
N ALA A 149 -1.36 8.28 4.90
CA ALA A 149 -1.54 9.31 3.89
C ALA A 149 -1.50 8.75 2.46
N ALA A 150 -0.64 7.75 2.19
CA ALA A 150 -0.54 7.10 0.90
C ALA A 150 -1.81 6.32 0.57
N VAL A 151 -2.36 5.56 1.52
CA VAL A 151 -3.62 4.83 1.36
C VAL A 151 -4.77 5.77 0.93
N VAL A 152 -4.83 6.97 1.52
CA VAL A 152 -5.89 7.93 1.18
C VAL A 152 -5.70 8.55 -0.20
N ARG A 153 -4.45 8.81 -0.60
CA ARG A 153 -4.11 9.59 -1.82
C ARG A 153 -3.83 8.72 -3.05
N THR A 154 -3.67 7.41 -2.87
CA THR A 154 -3.39 6.50 -3.98
C THR A 154 -4.66 6.29 -4.79
N PRO A 155 -4.64 6.54 -6.11
CA PRO A 155 -5.78 6.26 -6.97
C PRO A 155 -5.98 4.74 -7.09
N HIS A 156 -7.24 4.33 -7.09
CA HIS A 156 -7.65 2.95 -7.30
C HIS A 156 -7.43 2.52 -8.76
N PRO A 157 -6.94 1.29 -9.06
CA PRO A 157 -6.52 0.91 -10.41
C PRO A 157 -7.68 0.81 -11.43
N ILE A 158 -8.92 0.62 -10.97
CA ILE A 158 -10.10 0.47 -11.85
C ILE A 158 -10.83 1.79 -12.08
N THR A 159 -10.84 2.70 -11.10
CA THR A 159 -11.66 3.92 -11.14
C THR A 159 -10.82 5.19 -11.26
N ASP A 160 -9.50 5.07 -11.15
CA ASP A 160 -8.53 6.17 -11.03
C ASP A 160 -8.82 7.16 -9.89
N SER A 161 -9.80 6.86 -9.04
CA SER A 161 -10.22 7.72 -7.93
C SER A 161 -9.51 7.29 -6.65
N ASN A 162 -9.02 8.25 -5.88
CA ASN A 162 -8.48 8.00 -4.55
C ASN A 162 -9.60 7.91 -3.49
N ALA A 163 -9.25 7.59 -2.24
CA ALA A 163 -10.24 7.37 -1.19
C ALA A 163 -11.11 8.62 -0.92
N THR A 164 -10.54 9.82 -1.02
CA THR A 164 -11.28 11.08 -0.83
C THR A 164 -12.26 11.30 -1.97
N GLU A 165 -11.82 11.13 -3.21
CA GLU A 165 -12.67 11.30 -4.40
C GLU A 165 -13.82 10.29 -4.41
N LEU A 166 -13.57 9.04 -4.01
CA LEU A 166 -14.61 8.02 -3.85
C LEU A 166 -15.67 8.46 -2.81
N MET A 167 -15.23 8.98 -1.66
CA MET A 167 -16.15 9.50 -0.65
C MET A 167 -16.96 10.71 -1.15
N GLU A 168 -16.33 11.62 -1.92
CA GLU A 168 -17.01 12.75 -2.55
C GLU A 168 -18.06 12.31 -3.59
N GLN A 169 -17.80 11.19 -4.26
CA GLN A 169 -18.75 10.52 -5.15
C GLN A 169 -19.83 9.72 -4.39
N GLY A 170 -19.77 9.69 -3.05
CA GLY A 170 -20.72 8.96 -2.20
C GLY A 170 -20.47 7.46 -2.12
N VAL A 171 -19.29 6.99 -2.55
CA VAL A 171 -18.90 5.58 -2.53
C VAL A 171 -17.88 5.36 -1.42
N ARG A 172 -18.23 4.58 -0.39
CA ARG A 172 -17.23 4.14 0.58
C ARG A 172 -16.34 3.07 -0.04
N ARG A 173 -15.11 2.96 0.43
CA ARG A 173 -14.16 1.92 -0.05
C ARG A 173 -14.78 0.52 -0.01
N THR A 174 -15.48 0.19 1.09
CA THR A 174 -16.18 -1.09 1.28
C THR A 174 -17.39 -1.31 0.37
N GLU A 175 -17.85 -0.28 -0.33
CA GLU A 175 -18.98 -0.32 -1.26
C GLU A 175 -18.52 -0.29 -2.72
N LEU A 176 -17.21 -0.18 -2.97
CA LEU A 176 -16.65 0.01 -4.30
C LEU A 176 -16.96 -1.19 -5.21
N ALA A 177 -16.77 -2.43 -4.74
CA ALA A 177 -17.12 -3.62 -5.51
C ALA A 177 -18.60 -3.65 -5.96
N ALA A 178 -19.53 -3.21 -5.09
CA ALA A 178 -20.94 -3.09 -5.46
C ALA A 178 -21.17 -2.02 -6.53
N ALA A 179 -20.49 -0.87 -6.43
CA ALA A 179 -20.56 0.18 -7.44
C ALA A 179 -19.95 -0.24 -8.79
N LEU A 180 -18.83 -0.97 -8.78
CA LEU A 180 -18.21 -1.55 -9.98
C LEU A 180 -19.16 -2.53 -10.66
N ARG A 181 -19.76 -3.44 -9.89
CA ARG A 181 -20.77 -4.38 -10.41
C ARG A 181 -21.96 -3.65 -11.04
N ALA A 182 -22.52 -2.65 -10.35
CA ALA A 182 -23.66 -1.88 -10.83
C ALA A 182 -23.37 -1.12 -12.15
N THR A 183 -22.10 -0.80 -12.41
CA THR A 183 -21.66 -0.11 -13.64
C THR A 183 -21.06 -1.05 -14.69
N GLY A 184 -21.09 -2.37 -14.46
CA GLY A 184 -20.53 -3.38 -15.37
C GLY A 184 -19.01 -3.31 -15.50
N HIS A 185 -18.32 -2.97 -14.41
CA HIS A 185 -16.85 -2.95 -14.30
C HIS A 185 -16.32 -4.09 -13.40
N ASP A 186 -17.08 -5.18 -13.25
CA ASP A 186 -16.54 -6.42 -12.68
C ASP A 186 -15.49 -7.05 -13.62
N TYR A 187 -14.74 -8.03 -13.11
CA TYR A 187 -13.62 -8.62 -13.83
C TYR A 187 -14.04 -9.31 -15.14
N ARG A 188 -15.15 -10.05 -15.15
CA ARG A 188 -15.64 -10.73 -16.37
C ARG A 188 -16.06 -9.72 -17.43
N ALA A 189 -16.82 -8.69 -17.05
CA ALA A 189 -17.24 -7.62 -17.95
C ALA A 189 -16.04 -6.86 -18.53
N ARG A 190 -14.98 -6.67 -17.74
CA ARG A 190 -13.73 -6.04 -18.20
C ARG A 190 -12.94 -6.93 -19.15
N VAL A 191 -12.80 -8.23 -18.86
CA VAL A 191 -12.18 -9.20 -19.78
C VAL A 191 -12.91 -9.23 -21.12
N ALA A 192 -14.25 -9.30 -21.11
CA ALA A 192 -15.05 -9.31 -22.33
C ALA A 192 -14.83 -8.07 -23.22
N ARG A 193 -14.55 -6.90 -22.63
CA ARG A 193 -14.25 -5.66 -23.37
C ARG A 193 -12.87 -5.66 -24.02
N VAL A 194 -11.89 -6.34 -23.42
CA VAL A 194 -10.52 -6.44 -23.96
C VAL A 194 -10.47 -7.44 -25.12
N SER A 195 -11.33 -8.46 -25.08
CA SER A 195 -11.41 -9.51 -26.11
C SER A 195 -12.33 -9.17 -27.30
N SER A 196 -12.97 -7.99 -27.31
CA SER A 196 -13.87 -7.51 -28.38
C SER A 196 -13.15 -6.62 -29.39
#